data_AF-M7R9T0-F1
#
_entry.id   AF-M7R9T0-F1
#
_cell.length_a   1.000
_cell.length_b   1.000
_cell.length_c   1.000
_cell.angle_alpha   90.00
_cell.angle_beta   90.00
_cell.angle_gamma   90.00
#
_symmetry.space_group_name_H-M   'P 1'
#
loop_
_entity.id
_entity.type
_entity.pdbx_description
1 polymer ?
#
loop_
_entity_poly.entity_id
_entity_poly.type
_entity_poly.pdbx_seq_one_letter_code
_entity_poly.pdbx_strand_id
1 'polypeptide(L)'
;MFMKYLVKEFINEKYSKAVNILKDNLKEHYHVFYGVRLSEILFPTSEYGTDAFFKEFELINSVILPLVIFDFIDRKPIMVIGFEEVPGIDSLIDSGMEVVLLDGLSDLLLVEKLMPLFD
;
A
#
# COMPACT_ATOMS: atom_id res chain seq x y z
N MET A 1 24.02 27.37 -2.50
CA MET A 1 23.66 25.99 -2.90
C MET A 1 22.20 26.01 -3.31
N PHE A 2 21.87 25.78 -4.58
CA PHE A 2 20.47 25.68 -5.01
C PHE A 2 19.96 24.28 -4.70
N MET A 3 18.89 24.18 -3.91
CA MET A 3 18.21 22.92 -3.63
C MET A 3 17.58 22.43 -4.94
N LYS A 4 18.00 21.26 -5.42
CA LYS A 4 17.41 20.59 -6.58
C LYS A 4 16.27 19.71 -6.08
N TYR A 5 15.07 19.95 -6.62
CA TYR A 5 13.93 19.08 -6.40
C TYR A 5 13.78 18.16 -7.61
N LEU A 6 13.44 16.90 -7.37
CA LEU A 6 13.01 15.97 -8.40
C LEU A 6 11.49 15.85 -8.29
N VAL A 7 10.78 16.08 -9.40
CA VAL A 7 9.37 15.72 -9.49
C VAL A 7 9.31 14.21 -9.65
N LYS A 8 8.85 13.51 -8.62
CA LYS A 8 8.60 12.06 -8.71
C LYS A 8 7.31 11.86 -9.49
N GLU A 9 7.37 11.04 -10.54
CA GLU A 9 6.17 10.60 -11.24
C GLU A 9 5.28 9.86 -10.23
N PHE A 10 4.09 10.41 -9.99
CA PHE A 10 3.24 9.91 -8.91
C PHE A 10 2.68 8.55 -9.32
N ILE A 11 1.94 8.45 -10.42
CA ILE A 11 1.37 7.20 -10.97
C ILE A 11 2.04 6.87 -12.30
N ASN A 12 2.56 5.64 -12.43
CA ASN A 12 3.00 5.12 -13.73
C ASN A 12 1.85 4.38 -14.45
N GLU A 13 2.00 4.15 -15.76
CA GLU A 13 0.96 3.52 -16.60
C GLU A 13 0.53 2.14 -16.06
N LYS A 14 1.47 1.34 -15.54
CA LYS A 14 1.21 0.00 -14.99
C LYS A 14 0.24 0.09 -13.80
N TYR A 15 0.54 0.93 -12.81
CA TYR A 15 -0.32 1.11 -11.65
C TYR A 15 -1.65 1.79 -12.00
N SER A 16 -1.66 2.70 -12.98
CA SER A 16 -2.92 3.32 -13.43
C SER A 16 -3.89 2.29 -14.02
N LYS A 17 -3.38 1.34 -14.81
CA LYS A 17 -4.18 0.22 -15.34
C LYS A 17 -4.62 -0.74 -14.22
N ALA A 18 -3.72 -1.05 -13.28
CA ALA A 18 -4.04 -1.91 -12.15
C ALA A 18 -5.17 -1.36 -11.27
N VAL A 19 -5.16 -0.04 -10.98
CA VAL A 19 -6.23 0.63 -10.25
C VAL A 19 -7.57 0.45 -10.95
N ASN A 20 -7.63 0.63 -12.27
CA ASN A 20 -8.88 0.47 -13.03
C ASN A 20 -9.37 -0.98 -12.99
N ILE A 21 -8.49 -1.95 -13.26
CA ILE A 21 -8.84 -3.38 -13.19
C ILE A 21 -9.40 -3.72 -11.82
N LEU A 22 -8.72 -3.33 -10.74
CA LEU A 22 -9.20 -3.61 -9.39
C LEU A 22 -10.53 -2.92 -9.09
N LYS A 23 -10.70 -1.64 -9.45
CA LYS A 23 -11.96 -0.92 -9.24
C LYS A 23 -13.15 -1.55 -9.98
N ASP A 24 -12.93 -2.09 -11.16
CA ASP A 24 -13.99 -2.70 -11.97
C ASP A 24 -14.38 -4.10 -11.48
N ASN A 25 -13.56 -4.76 -10.65
CA ASN A 25 -13.78 -6.14 -10.21
C ASN A 25 -14.05 -6.27 -8.70
N LEU A 26 -13.59 -5.32 -7.87
CA LEU A 26 -13.79 -5.36 -6.43
C LEU A 26 -15.24 -5.03 -6.04
N LYS A 27 -15.74 -5.68 -4.99
CA LYS A 27 -16.99 -5.33 -4.33
C LYS A 27 -17.01 -3.85 -3.93
N GLU A 28 -18.19 -3.23 -3.97
CA GLU A 28 -18.40 -1.78 -3.77
C GLU A 28 -17.77 -1.20 -2.48
N HIS A 29 -17.67 -1.99 -1.41
CA HIS A 29 -17.12 -1.53 -0.13
C HIS A 29 -15.57 -1.57 -0.09
N TYR A 30 -14.91 -2.17 -1.07
CA TYR A 30 -13.46 -2.13 -1.20
C TYR A 30 -13.04 -0.98 -2.11
N HIS A 31 -12.01 -0.26 -1.71
CA HIS A 31 -11.45 0.84 -2.50
C HIS A 31 -9.94 0.68 -2.62
N VAL A 32 -9.43 1.10 -3.78
CA VAL A 32 -8.00 1.05 -4.07
C VAL A 32 -7.40 2.45 -3.95
N PHE A 33 -6.46 2.59 -3.03
CA PHE A 33 -5.59 3.75 -2.93
C PHE A 33 -4.26 3.46 -3.58
N TYR A 34 -3.65 4.49 -4.18
CA TYR A 34 -2.33 4.41 -4.77
C TYR A 34 -1.39 5.40 -4.09
N GLY A 35 -0.14 5.00 -3.84
CA GLY A 35 0.90 5.88 -3.32
C GLY A 35 0.67 6.30 -1.87
N VAL A 36 0.21 5.38 -1.03
CA VAL A 36 -0.12 5.63 0.38
C VAL A 36 1.14 5.57 1.22
N ARG A 37 1.41 6.55 2.09
CA ARG A 37 2.52 6.43 3.04
C ARG A 37 2.21 5.36 4.08
N LEU A 38 3.20 4.55 4.44
CA LEU A 38 3.01 3.51 5.44
C LEU A 38 2.59 4.09 6.80
N SER A 39 3.01 5.31 7.12
CA SER A 39 2.57 6.08 8.31
C SER A 39 1.08 6.43 8.34
N GLU A 40 0.36 6.34 7.22
CA GLU A 40 -1.11 6.49 7.20
C GLU A 40 -1.83 5.21 7.67
N ILE A 41 -1.09 4.11 7.82
CA ILE A 41 -1.61 2.78 8.18
C ILE A 41 -1.03 2.30 9.51
N LEU A 42 0.29 2.41 9.66
CA LEU A 42 1.01 2.01 10.87
C LEU A 42 1.30 3.22 11.73
N PHE A 43 1.27 2.99 13.04
CA PHE A 43 1.67 3.97 14.03
C PHE A 43 2.76 3.37 14.93
N PRO A 44 3.80 4.13 15.31
CA PRO A 44 4.82 3.67 16.23
C PRO A 44 4.21 3.16 17.54
N THR A 45 4.80 2.11 18.12
CA THR A 45 4.36 1.57 19.41
C THR A 45 5.13 2.18 20.58
N SER A 46 6.28 2.79 20.29
CA SER A 46 7.07 3.56 21.25
C SER A 46 6.32 4.79 21.79
N GLU A 47 6.69 5.23 22.99
CA GLU A 47 6.07 6.39 23.64
C GLU A 47 6.29 7.68 22.83
N TYR A 48 5.22 8.41 22.57
CA TYR A 48 5.25 9.66 21.81
C TYR A 48 6.20 10.69 22.44
N GLY A 49 7.04 11.31 21.61
CA GLY A 49 8.03 12.30 22.05
C GLY A 49 9.38 11.72 22.46
N THR A 50 9.55 10.40 22.41
CA THR A 50 10.86 9.75 22.60
C THR A 50 11.65 9.64 21.30
N ASP A 51 12.97 9.55 21.39
CA ASP A 51 13.85 9.30 20.24
C ASP A 51 13.49 8.01 19.48
N ALA A 52 13.00 6.99 20.19
CA ALA A 52 12.56 5.73 19.60
C ALA A 52 11.32 5.95 18.72
N PHE A 53 10.32 6.67 19.23
CA PHE A 53 9.13 7.06 18.47
C PHE A 53 9.50 7.83 17.19
N PHE A 54 10.40 8.82 17.29
CA PHE A 54 10.79 9.61 16.12
C PHE A 54 11.46 8.76 15.05
N LYS A 55 12.36 7.85 15.43
CA LYS A 55 13.03 6.93 14.49
C LYS A 55 12.05 5.98 13.82
N GLU A 56 11.13 5.39 14.59
CA GLU A 56 10.07 4.52 14.07
C GLU A 56 9.17 5.29 13.09
N PHE A 57 8.76 6.50 13.46
CA PHE A 57 7.92 7.34 12.62
C PHE A 57 8.60 7.75 11.32
N GLU A 58 9.88 8.18 11.37
CA GLU A 58 10.64 8.53 10.17
C GLU A 58 10.79 7.33 9.23
N LEU A 59 11.04 6.13 9.78
CA LEU A 59 11.15 4.91 9.00
C LEU A 59 9.86 4.64 8.22
N ILE A 60 8.71 4.60 8.90
CA ILE A 60 7.43 4.31 8.23
C ILE A 60 6.98 5.46 7.31
N ASN A 61 7.27 6.72 7.66
CA ASN A 61 6.90 7.87 6.84
C ASN A 61 7.74 7.97 5.55
N SER A 62 8.92 7.32 5.51
CA SER A 62 9.76 7.23 4.32
C SER A 62 9.26 6.22 3.27
N VAL A 63 8.37 5.30 3.68
CA VAL A 63 7.84 4.24 2.83
C VAL A 63 6.56 4.69 2.14
N ILE A 64 6.51 4.53 0.81
CA ILE A 64 5.32 4.73 -0.01
C ILE A 64 4.89 3.37 -0.55
N LEU A 65 3.68 2.97 -0.18
CA LEU A 65 3.03 1.76 -0.63
C LEU A 65 2.42 1.95 -2.02
N PRO A 66 2.56 0.95 -2.91
CA PRO A 66 2.09 1.03 -4.29
C PRO A 66 0.56 1.08 -4.38
N LEU A 67 -0.12 -0.05 -4.16
CA LEU A 67 -1.57 -0.14 -4.12
C LEU A 67 -1.99 -0.67 -2.76
N VAL A 68 -3.03 -0.07 -2.18
CA VAL A 68 -3.63 -0.49 -0.92
C VAL A 68 -5.12 -0.70 -1.14
N ILE A 69 -5.60 -1.92 -0.88
CA ILE A 69 -7.04 -2.20 -0.80
C ILE A 69 -7.50 -1.89 0.62
N PHE A 70 -8.51 -1.04 0.71
CA PHE A 70 -9.12 -0.62 1.96
C PHE A 70 -10.56 -1.08 2.02
N ASP A 71 -10.94 -1.66 3.16
CA ASP A 71 -12.31 -2.05 3.47
C ASP A 71 -13.04 -0.89 4.16
N PHE A 72 -14.07 -0.34 3.52
CA PHE A 72 -14.85 0.76 4.09
C PHE A 72 -15.86 0.32 5.16
N ILE A 73 -16.20 -0.96 5.23
CA ILE A 73 -17.04 -1.52 6.30
C ILE A 73 -16.19 -1.65 7.58
N ASP A 74 -15.07 -2.37 7.49
CA ASP A 74 -14.17 -2.59 8.63
C ASP A 74 -13.25 -1.39 8.93
N ARG A 75 -13.22 -0.41 8.02
CA ARG A 75 -12.41 0.83 8.09
C ARG A 75 -10.91 0.56 8.29
N LYS A 76 -10.38 -0.44 7.59
CA LYS A 76 -8.98 -0.83 7.68
C LYS A 76 -8.39 -1.18 6.31
N PRO A 77 -7.08 -0.96 6.11
CA PRO A 77 -6.38 -1.56 4.99
C PRO A 77 -6.32 -3.07 5.19
N ILE A 78 -6.55 -3.82 4.11
CA ILE A 78 -6.59 -5.29 4.15
C ILE A 78 -5.50 -5.92 3.29
N MET A 79 -5.04 -5.22 2.25
CA MET A 79 -4.05 -5.77 1.33
C MET A 79 -3.19 -4.69 0.69
N VAL A 80 -1.90 -4.98 0.52
CA VAL A 80 -0.97 -4.20 -0.30
C VAL A 80 -0.58 -4.99 -1.54
N ILE A 81 -0.66 -4.37 -2.72
CA ILE A 81 -0.33 -5.01 -4.00
C ILE A 81 0.83 -4.26 -4.66
N GLY A 82 1.94 -4.96 -4.85
CA GLY A 82 3.13 -4.45 -5.55
C GLY A 82 3.43 -5.25 -6.82
N PHE A 83 4.06 -4.59 -7.79
CA PHE A 83 4.68 -5.26 -8.94
C PHE A 83 6.21 -5.38 -8.83
N GLU A 84 6.74 -4.85 -7.74
CA GLU A 84 8.14 -4.82 -7.35
C GLU A 84 8.18 -5.03 -5.84
N GLU A 85 9.36 -5.25 -5.27
CA GLU A 85 9.54 -5.36 -3.82
C GLU A 85 8.88 -4.18 -3.10
N VAL A 86 7.99 -4.48 -2.14
CA VAL A 86 7.31 -3.46 -1.34
C VAL A 86 8.19 -3.12 -0.15
N PRO A 87 8.68 -1.87 -0.03
CA PRO A 87 9.47 -1.50 1.14
C PRO A 87 8.63 -1.61 2.43
N GLY A 88 9.25 -2.08 3.52
CA GLY A 88 8.56 -2.25 4.80
C GLY A 88 7.64 -3.48 4.87
N ILE A 89 7.86 -4.49 4.01
CA ILE A 89 7.03 -5.71 3.95
C ILE A 89 6.93 -6.44 5.29
N ASP A 90 8.03 -6.55 6.04
CA ASP A 90 8.03 -7.22 7.34
C ASP A 90 7.08 -6.51 8.32
N SER A 91 7.14 -5.18 8.40
CA SER A 91 6.25 -4.39 9.25
C SER A 91 4.78 -4.48 8.83
N LEU A 92 4.50 -4.60 7.53
CA LEU A 92 3.14 -4.83 7.03
C LEU A 92 2.62 -6.20 7.47
N ILE A 93 3.42 -7.25 7.30
CA ILE A 93 3.04 -8.62 7.66
C ILE A 93 2.83 -8.73 9.18
N ASP A 94 3.74 -8.17 9.98
CA ASP A 94 3.64 -8.13 11.44
C ASP A 94 2.37 -7.41 11.93
N SER A 95 1.86 -6.45 11.15
CA SER A 95 0.60 -5.75 11.45
C SER A 95 -0.66 -6.52 11.03
N GLY A 96 -0.50 -7.71 10.44
CA GLY A 96 -1.60 -8.56 9.97
C GLY A 96 -2.15 -8.18 8.58
N MET A 97 -1.47 -7.31 7.84
CA MET A 97 -1.84 -6.99 6.46
C MET A 97 -1.30 -8.05 5.49
N GLU A 98 -2.12 -8.37 4.49
CA GLU A 98 -1.65 -9.20 3.40
C GLU A 98 -0.84 -8.39 2.39
N VAL A 99 0.29 -8.93 1.94
CA VAL A 99 1.07 -8.34 0.84
C VAL A 99 1.09 -9.33 -0.31
N VAL A 100 0.79 -8.82 -1.51
CA VAL A 100 0.76 -9.58 -2.75
C VAL A 100 1.73 -8.94 -3.74
N LEU A 101 2.72 -9.72 -4.18
CA LEU A 101 3.65 -9.33 -5.24
C LEU A 101 3.22 -10.02 -6.53
N LEU A 102 3.06 -9.22 -7.59
CA LEU A 102 2.59 -9.67 -8.91
C LEU A 102 3.65 -9.43 -9.97
N ASP A 103 3.76 -10.32 -10.95
CA ASP A 103 4.67 -10.15 -12.07
C ASP A 103 4.03 -9.24 -13.14
N GLY A 104 2.73 -9.43 -13.39
CA GLY A 104 1.98 -8.77 -14.45
C GLY A 104 0.55 -8.37 -14.07
N LEU A 105 -0.06 -7.55 -14.94
CA LEU A 105 -1.44 -7.08 -14.76
C LEU A 105 -2.46 -8.23 -14.82
N SER A 106 -2.18 -9.29 -15.59
CA SER A 106 -3.02 -10.49 -15.66
C SER A 106 -3.23 -11.14 -14.29
N ASP A 107 -2.22 -11.06 -13.44
CA ASP A 107 -2.20 -11.77 -12.16
C ASP A 107 -3.22 -11.19 -11.18
N LEU A 108 -3.59 -9.91 -11.35
CA LEU A 108 -4.66 -9.26 -10.58
C LEU A 108 -5.96 -10.06 -10.62
N LEU A 109 -6.25 -10.76 -11.72
CA LEU A 109 -7.48 -11.53 -11.90
C LEU A 109 -7.33 -13.03 -11.59
N LEU A 110 -6.10 -13.49 -11.32
CA LEU A 110 -5.77 -14.90 -11.16
C LEU A 110 -5.30 -15.26 -9.74
N VAL A 111 -4.88 -14.26 -8.95
CA VAL A 111 -4.41 -14.49 -7.59
C VAL A 111 -5.56 -14.85 -6.68
N GLU A 112 -5.49 -16.05 -6.09
CA GLU A 112 -6.52 -16.62 -5.21
C GLU A 112 -6.89 -15.69 -4.05
N LYS A 113 -5.94 -14.91 -3.52
CA LYS A 113 -6.17 -13.96 -2.41
C LYS A 113 -7.09 -12.79 -2.79
N LEU A 114 -7.16 -12.43 -4.07
CA LEU A 114 -8.03 -11.35 -4.55
C LEU A 114 -9.44 -11.84 -4.89
N MET A 115 -9.60 -13.11 -5.26
CA MET A 115 -10.88 -13.67 -5.70
C MET A 115 -12.03 -13.47 -4.69
N PRO A 116 -11.84 -13.61 -3.35
CA PRO A 116 -12.91 -13.34 -2.38
C PRO A 116 -13.37 -11.88 -2.33
N LEU A 117 -12.54 -10.95 -2.81
CA LEU A 117 -12.81 -9.53 -2.82
C LEU A 117 -13.58 -9.09 -4.07
N PHE A 118 -13.66 -9.95 -5.09
CA PHE A 118 -14.36 -9.67 -6.34
C PHE A 118 -15.86 -9.98 -6.26
N ASP A 119 -16.64 -9.26 -7.07
CA ASP A 119 -18.08 -9.47 -7.28
C ASP A 119 -18.40 -10.77 -8.05
#